data_AF-A0A956LP76-F1
#
_entry.id   AF-A0A956LP76-F1
#
_cell.length_a   1.000
_cell.length_b   1.000
_cell.length_c   1.000
_cell.angle_alpha   90.00
_cell.angle_beta   90.00
_cell.angle_gamma   90.00
#
_symmetry.space_group_name_H-M   'P 1'
#
loop_
_entity.id
_entity.type
_entity.pdbx_description
1 polymer ?
#
loop_
_entity_poly.entity_id
_entity_poly.type
_entity_poly.pdbx_seq_one_letter_code
_entity_poly.pdbx_strand_id
1 'polypeptide(L)'
;MMRNTAKIALSTRMIRLCGRGLAFALLGAALAVAPACDDDTGDSGDSDTGDSGDSGDSGDSGLGDGVTPCGTWGAMDVYCEAGQYCFDSVLADCENGCLSNKNCAADQQCIKAAGDDEGTCQGAQQDAPCEPVCEKLMACDPSTTQAMCDQLCAAVSNACKLCLADANCADETACQEECGT
;
A
#
# COMPACT_ATOMS: atom_id res chain seq x y z
N MET A 1 -31.06 -14.64 -33.71
CA MET A 1 -30.07 -15.29 -32.81
C MET A 1 -28.85 -15.66 -33.63
N MET A 2 -27.90 -14.74 -33.78
CA MET A 2 -26.65 -14.96 -34.50
C MET A 2 -25.51 -14.73 -33.50
N ARG A 3 -24.83 -15.81 -33.13
CA ARG A 3 -23.61 -15.76 -32.33
C ARG A 3 -22.48 -15.33 -33.26
N ASN A 4 -22.09 -14.06 -33.17
CA ASN A 4 -20.89 -13.54 -33.84
C ASN A 4 -19.67 -14.01 -33.05
N THR A 5 -19.04 -15.07 -33.54
CA THR A 5 -17.74 -15.55 -33.04
C THR A 5 -16.65 -14.64 -33.60
N ALA A 6 -16.43 -13.49 -32.96
CA ALA A 6 -15.25 -12.67 -33.23
C ALA A 6 -14.04 -13.41 -32.67
N LYS A 7 -13.21 -13.97 -33.57
CA LYS A 7 -11.86 -14.42 -33.22
C LYS A 7 -11.04 -13.17 -32.89
N ILE A 8 -10.98 -12.84 -31.61
CA ILE A 8 -10.07 -11.83 -31.08
C ILE A 8 -8.67 -12.41 -31.25
N ALA A 9 -7.93 -11.87 -32.20
CA ALA A 9 -6.49 -12.06 -32.27
C ALA A 9 -5.90 -11.33 -31.06
N LEU A 10 -5.85 -12.02 -29.91
CA LEU A 10 -5.09 -11.57 -28.74
C LEU A 10 -3.63 -11.45 -29.18
N SER A 11 -3.25 -10.20 -29.40
CA SER A 11 -1.90 -9.77 -29.69
C SER A 11 -1.00 -10.23 -28.55
N THR A 12 0.06 -10.95 -28.89
CA THR A 12 1.12 -11.51 -28.02
C THR A 12 1.96 -10.42 -27.30
N ARG A 13 1.33 -9.30 -26.88
CA ARG A 13 1.99 -8.12 -26.31
C ARG A 13 1.66 -7.86 -24.85
N MET A 14 0.68 -8.53 -24.23
CA MET A 14 0.43 -8.39 -22.79
C MET A 14 1.50 -9.04 -21.88
N ILE A 15 2.26 -10.03 -22.36
CA ILE A 15 3.44 -10.57 -21.62
C ILE A 15 4.56 -9.51 -21.46
N ARG A 16 4.44 -8.36 -22.14
CA ARG A 16 5.47 -7.32 -22.18
C ARG A 16 5.23 -6.14 -21.24
N LEU A 17 4.19 -6.13 -20.39
CA LEU A 17 3.96 -5.01 -19.46
C LEU A 17 4.35 -5.27 -18.00
N CYS A 18 4.45 -6.52 -17.53
CA CYS A 18 5.20 -6.85 -16.30
C CYS A 18 6.65 -7.32 -16.59
N GLY A 19 7.02 -7.44 -17.87
CA GLY A 19 8.30 -8.01 -18.33
C GLY A 19 9.17 -7.08 -19.18
N ARG A 20 8.92 -5.77 -19.21
CA ARG A 20 9.77 -4.80 -19.95
C ARG A 20 10.50 -3.83 -19.03
N GLY A 21 11.23 -4.43 -18.09
CA GLY A 21 12.45 -3.86 -17.53
C GLY A 21 13.69 -4.75 -17.72
N LEU A 22 13.59 -5.91 -18.40
CA LEU A 22 14.76 -6.79 -18.61
C LEU A 22 14.66 -7.58 -19.92
N ALA A 23 14.76 -6.88 -21.06
CA ALA A 23 15.13 -7.50 -22.33
C ALA A 23 16.62 -7.22 -22.58
N PHE A 24 17.48 -7.97 -21.91
CA PHE A 24 18.89 -8.06 -22.27
C PHE A 24 18.99 -8.73 -23.64
N ALA A 25 19.43 -7.95 -24.62
CA ALA A 25 19.74 -8.43 -25.96
C ALA A 25 20.94 -9.39 -25.89
N LEU A 26 20.69 -10.65 -26.24
CA LEU A 26 21.74 -11.59 -26.66
C LEU A 26 22.25 -11.15 -28.04
N LEU A 27 23.21 -10.23 -28.05
CA LEU A 27 24.20 -10.12 -29.11
C LEU A 27 25.57 -10.25 -28.46
N GLY A 28 26.27 -11.33 -28.77
CA GLY A 28 27.55 -11.65 -28.17
C GLY A 28 28.63 -10.61 -28.47
N ALA A 29 29.14 -10.00 -27.41
CA ALA A 29 30.55 -9.68 -27.24
C ALA A 29 30.84 -9.59 -25.74
N ALA A 30 31.93 -10.23 -25.34
CA ALA A 30 32.46 -10.33 -23.98
C ALA A 30 32.47 -9.00 -23.20
N LEU A 31 31.90 -8.97 -22.00
CA LEU A 31 32.58 -8.79 -20.70
C LEU A 31 31.53 -8.75 -19.57
N ALA A 32 31.98 -9.15 -18.38
CA ALA A 32 31.18 -9.41 -17.19
C ALA A 32 30.46 -8.18 -16.60
N VAL A 33 29.31 -8.43 -15.97
CA VAL A 33 28.97 -8.08 -14.56
C VAL A 33 27.47 -8.31 -14.38
N ALA A 34 27.11 -9.28 -13.56
CA ALA A 34 25.78 -9.41 -12.98
C ALA A 34 25.76 -8.62 -11.66
N PRO A 35 24.71 -7.84 -11.34
CA PRO A 35 24.47 -7.47 -9.96
C PRO A 35 23.85 -8.69 -9.27
N ALA A 36 24.69 -9.45 -8.58
CA ALA A 36 24.24 -10.31 -7.51
C ALA A 36 23.65 -9.41 -6.41
N CYS A 37 22.45 -9.72 -5.95
CA CYS A 37 22.03 -9.31 -4.62
C CYS A 37 22.76 -10.24 -3.65
N ASP A 38 23.99 -9.85 -3.31
CA ASP A 38 24.83 -10.53 -2.34
C ASP A 38 24.19 -10.46 -0.94
N ASP A 39 24.11 -11.64 -0.34
CA ASP A 39 23.96 -11.88 1.09
C ASP A 39 25.15 -11.29 1.85
N ASP A 40 25.01 -10.10 2.44
CA ASP A 40 25.95 -9.63 3.45
C ASP A 40 25.56 -10.18 4.83
N THR A 41 26.17 -11.34 5.11
CA THR A 41 26.35 -11.88 6.46
C THR A 41 27.54 -11.19 7.10
N GLY A 42 27.30 -10.44 8.19
CA GLY A 42 28.27 -10.31 9.28
C GLY A 42 28.58 -8.89 9.74
N ASP A 43 28.15 -8.57 10.96
CA ASP A 43 29.06 -7.97 11.94
C ASP A 43 28.62 -8.38 13.36
N SER A 44 29.51 -9.10 14.03
CA SER A 44 29.41 -9.43 15.45
C SER A 44 30.01 -8.28 16.25
N GLY A 45 29.16 -7.35 16.69
CA GLY A 45 29.51 -6.28 17.61
C GLY A 45 28.97 -6.56 19.01
N ASP A 46 29.73 -7.29 19.82
CA ASP A 46 29.63 -7.26 21.28
C ASP A 46 30.15 -5.91 21.78
N SER A 47 29.34 -5.12 22.51
CA SER A 47 29.77 -4.08 23.46
C SER A 47 28.61 -3.58 24.33
N ASP A 48 28.44 -4.27 25.46
CA ASP A 48 28.35 -3.74 26.82
C ASP A 48 27.46 -2.52 27.19
N THR A 49 26.66 -2.81 28.24
CA THR A 49 26.32 -1.96 29.40
C THR A 49 25.49 -0.69 29.20
N GLY A 50 24.22 -0.85 29.57
CA GLY A 50 23.65 -0.10 30.69
C GLY A 50 22.88 1.16 30.33
N ASP A 51 21.56 1.10 30.44
CA ASP A 51 20.84 2.10 31.23
C ASP A 51 19.49 1.53 31.68
N SER A 52 19.25 1.62 32.99
CA SER A 52 17.98 1.30 33.63
C SER A 52 17.09 2.54 33.48
N GLY A 53 16.13 2.50 32.57
CA GLY A 53 15.28 3.66 32.34
C GLY A 53 13.94 3.34 31.68
N ASP A 54 12.94 3.08 32.53
CA ASP A 54 11.53 3.39 32.28
C ASP A 54 10.85 2.68 31.08
N SER A 55 10.58 1.37 31.26
CA SER A 55 9.48 0.71 30.56
C SER A 55 8.16 1.12 31.19
N GLY A 56 7.78 2.38 30.99
CA GLY A 56 6.39 2.77 30.90
C GLY A 56 5.78 2.08 29.70
N ASP A 57 5.44 0.80 29.88
CA ASP A 57 4.36 0.11 29.19
C ASP A 57 3.15 1.04 29.30
N SER A 58 3.06 1.98 28.35
CA SER A 58 1.89 2.79 28.13
C SER A 58 0.91 1.81 27.55
N GLY A 59 0.31 1.04 28.45
CA GLY A 59 -0.82 0.19 28.19
C GLY A 59 -1.70 1.00 27.27
N ASP A 60 -1.84 0.48 26.05
CA ASP A 60 -2.88 0.79 25.10
C ASP A 60 -4.19 0.54 25.84
N SER A 61 -4.56 1.52 26.68
CA SER A 61 -5.51 1.35 27.78
C SER A 61 -6.90 1.61 27.22
N GLY A 62 -7.26 0.93 26.13
CA GLY A 62 -8.62 0.89 25.60
C GLY A 62 -9.30 2.27 25.48
N LEU A 63 -8.52 3.35 25.32
CA LEU A 63 -9.05 4.61 24.83
C LEU A 63 -9.45 4.27 23.40
N GLY A 64 -10.75 4.24 23.13
CA GLY A 64 -11.30 3.70 21.90
C GLY A 64 -10.55 4.18 20.66
N ASP A 65 -10.53 3.34 19.63
CA ASP A 65 -9.82 3.60 18.38
C ASP A 65 -10.00 5.06 17.94
N GLY A 66 -8.89 5.79 17.82
CA GLY A 66 -8.87 7.19 17.39
C GLY A 66 -8.59 8.24 18.47
N VAL A 67 -8.65 7.88 19.76
CA VAL A 67 -8.32 8.85 20.83
C VAL A 67 -6.81 8.91 21.07
N THR A 68 -6.23 10.11 21.05
CA THR A 68 -4.77 10.29 21.23
C THR A 68 -4.41 11.28 22.35
N PRO A 69 -3.36 11.02 23.15
CA PRO A 69 -2.98 11.91 24.25
C PRO A 69 -2.46 13.26 23.71
N CYS A 70 -2.84 14.36 24.35
CA CYS A 70 -2.46 15.73 24.00
C CYS A 70 -2.08 16.58 25.21
N GLY A 71 -1.09 16.11 25.97
CA GLY A 71 -0.54 16.86 27.09
C GLY A 71 -1.50 17.05 28.27
N THR A 72 -1.25 18.08 29.06
CA THR A 72 -1.98 18.36 30.30
C THR A 72 -2.38 19.83 30.38
N TRP A 73 -3.64 20.10 30.71
CA TRP A 73 -4.11 21.45 31.00
C TRP A 73 -4.40 21.59 32.49
N GLY A 74 -3.45 22.18 33.22
CA GLY A 74 -3.49 22.26 34.67
C GLY A 74 -3.20 20.91 35.33
N ALA A 75 -4.23 20.24 35.85
CA ALA A 75 -4.12 18.93 36.50
C ALA A 75 -4.92 17.83 35.78
N MET A 76 -5.38 18.10 34.56
CA MET A 76 -6.18 17.19 33.74
C MET A 76 -5.40 16.80 32.49
N ASP A 77 -5.33 15.50 32.21
CA ASP A 77 -4.83 14.98 30.94
C ASP A 77 -5.84 15.32 29.84
N VAL A 78 -5.34 15.85 28.72
CA VAL A 78 -6.16 16.17 27.55
C VAL A 78 -5.92 15.11 26.49
N TYR A 79 -6.97 14.72 25.79
CA TYR A 79 -6.93 13.77 24.69
C TYR A 79 -7.66 14.37 23.49
N CYS A 80 -7.11 14.16 22.30
CA CYS A 80 -7.77 14.49 21.04
C CYS A 80 -8.72 13.35 20.64
N GLU A 81 -9.90 13.73 20.15
CA GLU A 81 -10.93 12.80 19.65
C GLU A 81 -10.49 12.11 18.35
N ALA A 82 -11.22 11.06 17.94
CA ALA A 82 -11.02 10.42 16.64
C ALA A 82 -11.16 11.42 15.48
N GLY A 83 -10.24 11.37 14.53
CA GLY A 83 -10.10 12.34 13.45
C GLY A 83 -9.32 13.59 13.84
N GLN A 84 -8.69 13.62 15.02
CA GLN A 84 -7.83 14.71 15.46
C GLN A 84 -6.45 14.22 15.90
N TYR A 85 -5.46 15.11 15.83
CA TYR A 85 -4.13 14.90 16.36
C TYR A 85 -3.71 16.07 17.25
N CYS A 86 -2.77 15.81 18.16
CA CYS A 86 -2.22 16.85 19.01
C CYS A 86 -1.20 17.68 18.22
N PHE A 87 -1.57 18.91 17.89
CA PHE A 87 -0.67 19.84 17.21
C PHE A 87 0.34 20.45 18.20
N ASP A 88 -0.12 20.82 19.38
CA ASP A 88 0.73 21.37 20.45
C ASP A 88 0.36 20.75 21.81
N SER A 89 1.26 19.92 22.36
CA SER A 89 1.07 19.24 23.64
C SER A 89 1.28 20.15 24.87
N VAL A 90 1.91 21.31 24.72
CA VAL A 90 2.06 22.31 25.79
C VAL A 90 0.77 23.10 25.96
N LEU A 91 0.11 23.41 24.84
CA LEU A 91 -1.17 24.11 24.83
C LEU A 91 -2.38 23.17 24.89
N ALA A 92 -2.14 21.85 24.78
CA ALA A 92 -3.17 20.83 24.63
C ALA A 92 -4.11 21.13 23.45
N ASP A 93 -3.53 21.55 22.33
CA ASP A 93 -4.25 21.97 21.13
C ASP A 93 -4.41 20.80 20.15
N CYS A 94 -5.66 20.49 19.83
CA CYS A 94 -6.05 19.40 18.95
C CYS A 94 -6.53 19.95 17.61
N GLU A 95 -5.91 19.49 16.52
CA GLU A 95 -6.30 19.87 15.17
C GLU A 95 -6.96 18.72 14.42
N ASN A 96 -7.83 19.05 13.45
CA ASN A 96 -8.48 18.06 12.61
C ASN A 96 -7.47 17.44 11.64
N GLY A 97 -7.48 16.12 11.54
CA GLY A 97 -6.59 15.37 10.67
C GLY A 97 -6.00 14.16 11.37
N CYS A 98 -4.96 13.59 10.76
CA CYS A 98 -4.27 12.45 11.32
C CYS A 98 -2.79 12.46 10.99
N LEU A 99 -1.98 12.07 11.98
CA LEU A 99 -0.56 11.76 11.78
C LEU A 99 -0.36 10.26 11.58
N SER A 100 -1.32 9.44 11.96
CA SER A 100 -1.30 7.99 11.78
C SER A 100 -2.71 7.41 11.88
N ASN A 101 -2.86 6.12 11.55
CA ASN A 101 -4.13 5.39 11.74
C ASN A 101 -4.61 5.38 13.20
N LYS A 102 -3.73 5.61 14.18
CA LYS A 102 -4.11 5.69 15.60
C LYS A 102 -4.98 6.90 15.93
N ASN A 103 -4.91 7.95 15.10
CA ASN A 103 -5.76 9.14 15.22
C ASN A 103 -7.16 8.92 14.62
N CYS A 104 -7.41 7.80 13.93
CA CYS A 104 -8.65 7.56 13.20
C CYS A 104 -9.54 6.56 13.94
N ALA A 105 -10.85 6.62 13.68
CA ALA A 105 -11.78 5.61 14.18
C ALA A 105 -11.42 4.20 13.65
N ALA A 106 -11.93 3.16 14.30
CA ALA A 106 -11.64 1.75 13.97
C ALA A 106 -11.91 1.37 12.51
N ASP A 107 -12.90 2.02 11.89
CA ASP A 107 -13.34 1.81 10.51
C ASP A 107 -12.73 2.82 9.54
N GLN A 108 -11.68 3.54 9.95
CA GLN A 108 -11.03 4.60 9.18
C GLN A 108 -9.52 4.35 9.04
N GLN A 109 -8.94 4.92 7.99
CA GLN A 109 -7.50 4.96 7.73
C GLN A 109 -7.05 6.39 7.50
N CYS A 110 -5.83 6.69 7.94
CA CYS A 110 -5.18 7.96 7.73
C CYS A 110 -4.58 8.03 6.33
N ILE A 111 -5.16 8.87 5.47
CA ILE A 111 -4.69 9.08 4.11
C ILE A 111 -3.90 10.39 4.05
N LYS A 112 -2.61 10.29 3.71
CA LYS A 112 -1.68 11.43 3.52
C LYS A 112 -1.29 11.56 2.06
N ALA A 113 -1.10 12.79 1.57
CA ALA A 113 -0.49 12.97 0.26
C ALA A 113 1.01 12.68 0.33
N ALA A 114 1.63 12.39 -0.81
CA ALA A 114 3.06 12.10 -0.87
C ALA A 114 3.87 13.35 -0.45
N GLY A 115 4.62 13.23 0.64
CA GLY A 115 5.43 14.31 1.20
C GLY A 115 4.76 15.15 2.28
N ASP A 116 3.49 14.88 2.60
CA ASP A 116 2.78 15.55 3.70
C ASP A 116 2.95 14.78 5.01
N ASP A 117 3.15 15.52 6.11
CA ASP A 117 3.24 14.98 7.47
C ASP A 117 1.85 14.71 8.08
N GLU A 118 0.81 15.33 7.53
CA GLU A 118 -0.58 15.30 8.00
C GLU A 118 -1.52 14.75 6.92
N GLY A 119 -2.61 14.12 7.37
CA GLY A 119 -3.61 13.52 6.49
C GLY A 119 -5.02 13.70 6.98
N THR A 120 -5.96 13.04 6.32
CA THR A 120 -7.37 12.99 6.74
C THR A 120 -7.77 11.55 7.01
N CYS A 121 -8.50 11.32 8.10
CA CYS A 121 -9.14 10.03 8.35
C CYS A 121 -10.29 9.84 7.36
N GLN A 122 -10.17 8.83 6.50
CA GLN A 122 -11.21 8.42 5.58
C GLN A 122 -11.68 7.03 5.97
N GLY A 123 -12.94 6.68 5.68
CA GLY A 123 -13.41 5.30 5.87
C GLY A 123 -12.41 4.34 5.23
N ALA A 124 -11.97 3.33 5.98
CA ALA A 124 -11.04 2.33 5.51
C ALA A 124 -11.60 1.84 4.19
N GLN A 125 -10.90 2.16 3.09
CA GLN A 125 -11.31 1.61 1.81
C GLN A 125 -11.20 0.12 2.01
N GLN A 126 -12.34 -0.57 2.02
CA GLN A 126 -12.32 -2.02 2.09
C GLN A 126 -11.36 -2.46 1.01
N ASP A 127 -10.34 -3.23 1.39
CA ASP A 127 -9.42 -3.81 0.43
C ASP A 127 -10.29 -4.46 -0.63
N ALA A 128 -10.25 -3.90 -1.84
CA ALA A 128 -11.04 -4.40 -2.93
C ALA A 128 -10.62 -5.86 -3.08
N PRO A 129 -11.58 -6.80 -2.99
CA PRO A 129 -11.23 -8.20 -3.00
C PRO A 129 -10.48 -8.50 -4.29
N CYS A 130 -9.45 -9.33 -4.21
CA CYS A 130 -8.70 -9.75 -5.39
C CYS A 130 -9.55 -10.59 -6.34
N GLU A 131 -10.62 -11.21 -5.83
CA GLU A 131 -11.48 -12.12 -6.58
C GLU A 131 -12.07 -11.49 -7.86
N PRO A 132 -12.76 -10.33 -7.84
CA PRO A 132 -13.24 -9.68 -9.06
C PRO A 132 -12.11 -9.26 -10.02
N VAL A 133 -10.95 -8.85 -9.49
CA VAL A 133 -9.79 -8.52 -10.33
C VAL A 133 -9.30 -9.77 -11.07
N CYS A 134 -9.18 -10.90 -10.37
CA CYS A 134 -8.70 -12.15 -10.96
C CYS A 134 -9.68 -12.77 -11.94
N GLU A 135 -10.98 -12.75 -11.63
CA GLU A 135 -12.01 -13.18 -12.58
C GLU A 135 -11.91 -12.36 -13.88
N LYS A 136 -11.76 -11.04 -13.76
CA LYS A 136 -11.64 -10.16 -14.91
C LYS A 136 -10.35 -10.40 -15.69
N LEU A 137 -9.21 -10.54 -15.02
CA LEU A 137 -7.91 -10.74 -15.66
C LEU A 137 -7.85 -12.08 -16.40
N MET A 138 -8.39 -13.16 -15.83
CA MET A 138 -8.49 -14.46 -16.49
C MET A 138 -9.50 -14.46 -17.64
N ALA A 139 -10.57 -13.66 -17.55
CA ALA A 139 -11.52 -13.48 -18.64
C ALA A 139 -10.93 -12.69 -19.83
N CYS A 140 -10.11 -11.68 -19.54
CA CYS A 140 -9.42 -10.87 -20.56
C CYS A 140 -8.23 -11.61 -21.17
N ASP A 141 -7.45 -12.33 -20.37
CA ASP A 141 -6.32 -13.14 -20.80
C ASP A 141 -6.36 -14.54 -20.18
N PRO A 142 -6.80 -15.57 -20.95
CA PRO A 142 -6.92 -16.94 -20.45
C PRO A 142 -5.56 -17.62 -20.19
N SER A 143 -4.44 -16.97 -20.51
CA SER A 143 -3.10 -17.44 -20.13
C SER A 143 -2.72 -17.05 -18.70
N THR A 144 -3.45 -16.11 -18.10
CA THR A 144 -3.29 -15.73 -16.69
C THR A 144 -3.65 -16.89 -15.78
N THR A 145 -2.74 -17.24 -14.88
CA THR A 145 -3.00 -18.23 -13.82
C THR A 145 -3.43 -17.53 -12.53
N GLN A 146 -4.17 -18.22 -11.66
CA GLN A 146 -4.56 -17.70 -10.35
C GLN A 146 -3.34 -17.17 -9.58
N ALA A 147 -2.22 -17.90 -9.59
CA ALA A 147 -0.99 -17.50 -8.91
C ALA A 147 -0.40 -16.18 -9.44
N MET A 148 -0.48 -15.93 -10.76
CA MET A 148 -0.05 -14.66 -11.34
C MET A 148 -0.98 -13.51 -10.92
N CYS A 149 -2.29 -13.78 -10.84
CA CYS A 149 -3.22 -12.77 -10.38
C CYS A 149 -3.01 -12.43 -8.90
N ASP A 150 -2.82 -13.42 -8.03
CA ASP A 150 -2.58 -13.20 -6.61
C ASP A 150 -1.33 -12.32 -6.39
N GLN A 151 -0.27 -12.57 -7.17
CA GLN A 151 0.93 -11.74 -7.17
C GLN A 151 0.66 -10.30 -7.63
N LEU A 152 -0.11 -10.11 -8.71
CA LEU A 152 -0.47 -8.78 -9.19
C LEU A 152 -1.32 -8.05 -8.16
N CYS A 153 -2.35 -8.69 -7.62
CA CYS A 153 -3.26 -8.08 -6.66
C CYS A 153 -2.54 -7.67 -5.37
N ALA A 154 -1.58 -8.45 -4.90
CA ALA A 154 -0.75 -8.08 -3.76
C ALA A 154 0.17 -6.88 -4.04
N ALA A 155 0.55 -6.66 -5.30
CA ALA A 155 1.48 -5.61 -5.70
C ALA A 155 0.83 -4.27 -6.04
N VAL A 156 -0.48 -4.24 -6.34
CA VAL A 156 -1.17 -3.02 -6.81
C VAL A 156 -1.96 -2.32 -5.70
N SER A 157 -2.14 -1.01 -5.86
CA SER A 157 -2.94 -0.17 -4.96
C SER A 157 -4.42 -0.56 -4.99
N ASN A 158 -5.18 -0.20 -3.96
CA ASN A 158 -6.62 -0.47 -3.93
C ASN A 158 -7.39 0.23 -5.06
N ALA A 159 -6.98 1.46 -5.39
CA ALA A 159 -7.53 2.20 -6.53
C ALA A 159 -7.33 1.46 -7.86
N CYS A 160 -6.12 0.91 -8.07
CA CYS A 160 -5.83 0.07 -9.23
C CYS A 160 -6.70 -1.20 -9.27
N LYS A 161 -6.92 -1.86 -8.12
CA LYS A 161 -7.81 -3.05 -8.04
C LYS A 161 -9.23 -2.70 -8.48
N LEU A 162 -9.80 -1.61 -7.95
CA LEU A 162 -11.13 -1.15 -8.30
C LEU A 162 -11.23 -0.84 -9.81
N CYS A 163 -10.26 -0.10 -10.34
CA CYS A 163 -10.22 0.19 -11.78
C CYS A 163 -10.15 -1.10 -12.61
N LEU A 164 -9.26 -2.04 -12.28
CA LEU A 164 -9.06 -3.28 -13.02
C LEU A 164 -10.30 -4.17 -13.03
N ALA A 165 -11.06 -4.20 -11.92
CA ALA A 165 -12.32 -4.94 -11.87
C ALA A 165 -13.35 -4.39 -12.89
N ASP A 166 -13.44 -3.07 -13.00
CA ASP A 166 -14.39 -2.38 -13.87
C ASP A 166 -13.92 -2.23 -15.33
N ALA A 167 -12.60 -2.28 -15.57
CA ALA A 167 -12.00 -2.06 -16.88
C ALA A 167 -12.52 -3.00 -17.96
N ASN A 168 -12.59 -2.52 -19.21
CA ASN A 168 -12.95 -3.36 -20.35
C ASN A 168 -11.68 -4.02 -20.93
N CYS A 169 -11.73 -5.32 -21.24
CA CYS A 169 -10.61 -6.06 -21.85
C CYS A 169 -10.10 -5.45 -23.17
N ALA A 170 -10.89 -4.59 -23.82
CA ALA A 170 -10.51 -3.90 -25.05
C ALA A 170 -9.64 -2.65 -24.83
N ASP A 171 -9.57 -2.13 -23.60
CA ASP A 171 -8.84 -0.91 -23.27
C ASP A 171 -7.70 -1.19 -22.30
N GLU A 172 -6.51 -1.38 -22.85
CA GLU A 172 -5.28 -1.65 -22.09
C GLU A 172 -4.77 -0.42 -21.31
N THR A 173 -5.35 0.76 -21.56
CA THR A 173 -4.91 2.03 -20.96
C THR A 173 -5.82 2.55 -19.87
N ALA A 174 -7.01 1.96 -19.70
CA ALA A 174 -8.05 2.46 -18.80
C ALA A 174 -7.61 2.65 -17.34
N CYS A 175 -6.60 1.89 -16.87
CA CYS A 175 -6.15 1.92 -15.48
C CYS A 175 -4.69 2.35 -15.29
N GLN A 176 -4.03 2.91 -16.30
CA GLN A 176 -2.61 3.28 -16.21
C GLN A 176 -2.33 4.32 -15.12
N GLU A 177 -3.20 5.33 -14.99
CA GLU A 177 -3.06 6.40 -13.99
C GLU A 177 -3.20 5.86 -12.55
N GLU A 178 -4.22 5.02 -12.31
CA GLU A 178 -4.51 4.45 -10.97
C GLU A 178 -3.49 3.37 -10.53
N CYS A 179 -2.90 2.68 -11.50
CA CYS A 179 -1.90 1.64 -11.27
C CYS A 179 -0.46 2.16 -11.26
N GLY A 180 -0.25 3.47 -11.49
CA GLY A 180 1.05 4.13 -11.34
C GLY A 180 2.12 3.70 -12.34
N THR A 181 1.76 3.52 -13.61
CA THR A 181 2.70 3.17 -14.70
C THR A 181 3.36 4.38 -15.36
#